data_AF-A0A9E0X5U5-F1
#
_entry.id   AF-A0A9E0X5U5-F1
#
_cell.length_a   1.000
_cell.length_b   1.000
_cell.length_c   1.000
_cell.angle_alpha   90.00
_cell.angle_beta   90.00
_cell.angle_gamma   90.00
#
_symmetry.space_group_name_H-M   'P 1'
#
loop_
_entity.id
_entity.type
_entity.pdbx_description
1 polymer ?
#
loop_
_entity_poly.entity_id
_entity_poly.type
_entity_poly.pdbx_seq_one_letter_code
_entity_poly.pdbx_strand_id
1 'polypeptide(L)'
;MKRALALSLVSALFAAGCSQQAPVLRVEPTYQEAANAPLLQNSREAVGRLVAGLDVAATGPGPVLVATVVNVNDLSRSAPLGRTLSEQYANNMAALGFDVKEIKLRGEVFVKEGAGELLLSREIKDI
;
A
#
# COMPACT_ATOMS: atom_id res chain seq x y z
N MET A 1 -11.59 35.94 -49.81
CA MET A 1 -11.45 34.48 -50.04
C MET A 1 -10.08 33.94 -49.65
N LYS A 2 -8.95 34.53 -50.07
CA LYS A 2 -7.59 34.03 -49.75
C LYS A 2 -7.22 33.98 -48.26
N ARG A 3 -7.71 34.93 -47.44
CA ARG A 3 -7.47 34.97 -45.99
C ARG A 3 -8.25 33.91 -45.20
N ALA A 4 -9.45 33.55 -45.66
CA ALA A 4 -10.26 32.49 -45.04
C ALA A 4 -9.62 31.10 -45.27
N LEU A 5 -9.03 30.89 -46.44
CA LEU A 5 -8.33 29.67 -46.81
C LEU A 5 -7.02 29.46 -46.03
N ALA A 6 -6.32 30.57 -45.70
CA ALA A 6 -5.15 30.52 -44.84
C ALA A 6 -5.51 30.19 -43.38
N LEU A 7 -6.64 30.70 -42.89
CA LEU A 7 -7.09 30.46 -41.51
C LEU A 7 -7.53 29.00 -41.29
N SER A 8 -8.18 28.39 -42.28
CA SER A 8 -8.58 26.98 -42.24
C SER A 8 -7.41 25.99 -42.30
N LEU A 9 -6.29 26.40 -42.94
CA LEU A 9 -5.10 25.55 -43.04
C LEU A 9 -4.32 25.51 -41.71
N VAL A 10 -4.30 26.64 -40.97
CA VAL A 10 -3.62 26.73 -39.67
C VAL A 10 -4.34 25.92 -38.60
N SER A 11 -5.68 25.92 -38.58
CA SER A 11 -6.46 25.14 -37.62
C SER A 11 -6.35 23.62 -37.83
N ALA A 12 -6.11 23.16 -39.07
CA ALA A 12 -5.87 21.75 -39.36
C ALA A 12 -4.51 21.25 -38.81
N LEU A 13 -3.48 22.10 -38.74
CA LEU A 13 -2.17 21.73 -38.16
C LEU A 13 -2.24 21.54 -36.64
N PHE A 14 -3.09 22.28 -35.93
CA PHE A 14 -3.24 22.13 -34.48
C PHE A 14 -4.04 20.89 -34.06
N ALA A 15 -4.82 20.29 -34.98
CA ALA A 15 -5.63 19.10 -34.69
C ALA A 15 -4.87 17.78 -34.84
N ALA A 16 -3.66 17.77 -35.43
CA ALA A 16 -2.88 16.56 -35.65
C ALA A 16 -2.00 16.13 -34.44
N GLY A 17 -2.00 16.90 -33.35
CA GLY A 17 -1.12 16.67 -32.19
C GLY A 17 -1.70 15.80 -31.06
N CYS A 18 -2.98 15.45 -31.10
CA CYS A 18 -3.65 14.73 -30.01
C CYS A 18 -4.04 13.31 -30.43
N SER A 19 -3.33 12.30 -29.89
CA SER A 19 -3.86 10.98 -29.48
C SER A 19 -3.11 9.72 -29.91
N GLN A 20 -1.90 9.80 -30.46
CA GLN A 20 -1.09 8.59 -30.67
C GLN A 20 -0.18 8.28 -29.48
N GLN A 21 -0.80 7.90 -28.36
CA GLN A 21 -0.12 7.06 -27.37
C GLN A 21 -0.10 5.64 -27.95
N ALA A 22 1.05 5.20 -28.45
CA ALA A 22 1.23 3.81 -28.87
C ALA A 22 0.86 2.89 -27.69
N PRO A 23 0.17 1.76 -27.94
CA PRO A 23 -0.15 0.81 -26.88
C PRO A 23 1.19 0.35 -26.28
N VAL A 24 1.44 0.74 -25.04
CA VAL A 24 2.54 0.20 -24.24
C VAL A 24 2.26 -1.28 -24.09
N LEU A 25 2.97 -2.10 -24.89
CA LEU A 25 3.04 -3.54 -24.68
C LEU A 25 3.59 -3.73 -23.27
N ARG A 26 2.72 -4.20 -22.36
CA ARG A 26 3.14 -4.59 -21.01
C ARG A 26 4.04 -5.80 -21.18
N VAL A 27 5.36 -5.57 -21.17
CA VAL A 27 6.34 -6.64 -21.06
C VAL A 27 6.17 -7.22 -19.67
N GLU A 28 5.75 -8.47 -19.59
CA GLU A 28 5.64 -9.17 -18.32
C GLU A 28 7.05 -9.33 -17.73
N PRO A 29 7.25 -8.99 -16.44
CA PRO A 29 8.54 -9.14 -15.81
C PRO A 29 8.90 -10.62 -15.74
N THR A 30 10.19 -10.91 -15.91
CA THR A 30 10.71 -12.24 -15.59
C THR A 30 10.60 -12.49 -14.09
N TYR A 31 10.62 -13.77 -13.68
CA TYR A 31 10.62 -14.13 -12.25
C TYR A 31 11.77 -13.46 -11.47
N GLN A 32 12.94 -13.32 -12.11
CA GLN A 32 14.10 -12.69 -11.49
C GLN A 32 13.91 -11.18 -11.32
N GLU A 33 13.32 -10.49 -12.29
CA GLU A 33 13.01 -9.06 -12.18
C GLU A 33 11.92 -8.81 -11.13
N ALA A 34 10.87 -9.65 -11.10
CA ALA A 34 9.81 -9.55 -10.11
C ALA A 34 10.35 -9.77 -8.69
N ALA A 35 11.26 -10.73 -8.49
CA ALA A 35 11.90 -10.98 -7.21
C ALA A 35 12.77 -9.81 -6.73
N ASN A 36 13.36 -9.05 -7.67
CA ASN A 36 14.20 -7.89 -7.37
C ASN A 36 13.43 -6.56 -7.42
N ALA A 37 12.10 -6.60 -7.52
CA ALA A 37 11.28 -5.40 -7.52
C ALA A 37 11.54 -4.56 -6.26
N PRO A 38 11.81 -3.24 -6.39
CA PRO A 38 12.20 -2.40 -5.25
C PRO A 38 11.20 -2.42 -4.10
N LEU A 39 9.89 -2.48 -4.39
CA LEU A 39 8.85 -2.55 -3.36
C LEU A 39 8.95 -3.81 -2.49
N LEU A 40 9.28 -4.96 -3.09
CA LEU A 40 9.44 -6.24 -2.38
C LEU A 40 10.73 -6.25 -1.57
N GLN A 41 11.81 -5.69 -2.11
CA GLN A 41 13.10 -5.61 -1.42
C GLN A 41 13.02 -4.67 -0.22
N ASN A 42 12.45 -3.48 -0.42
CA ASN A 42 12.28 -2.50 0.65
C ASN A 42 11.34 -3.02 1.75
N SER A 43 10.29 -3.77 1.39
CA SER A 43 9.37 -4.32 2.39
C SER A 43 10.02 -5.42 3.24
N ARG A 44 10.83 -6.29 2.63
CA ARG A 44 11.65 -7.30 3.33
C ARG A 44 12.65 -6.64 4.27
N GLU A 45 13.36 -5.63 3.76
CA GLU A 45 14.37 -4.91 4.55
C GLU A 45 13.73 -4.17 5.74
N ALA A 46 12.58 -3.52 5.53
CA ALA A 46 11.86 -2.84 6.60
C ALA A 46 11.48 -3.80 7.74
N VAL A 47 10.94 -4.97 7.42
CA VAL A 47 10.61 -6.00 8.43
C VAL A 47 11.87 -6.56 9.09
N GLY A 48 12.94 -6.81 8.33
CA GLY A 48 14.21 -7.26 8.89
C GLY A 48 14.77 -6.28 9.91
N ARG A 49 14.72 -4.98 9.61
CA ARG A 49 15.13 -3.92 10.55
C ARG A 49 14.20 -3.81 11.75
N LEU A 50 12.88 -3.97 11.56
CA LEU A 50 11.90 -3.96 12.64
C LEU A 50 12.16 -5.08 13.65
N VAL A 51 12.42 -6.30 13.16
CA VAL A 51 12.66 -7.48 13.98
C VAL A 51 14.06 -7.46 14.61
N ALA A 52 15.06 -6.85 13.97
CA ALA A 52 16.41 -6.73 14.54
C ALA A 52 16.44 -5.99 15.89
N GLY A 53 15.47 -5.11 16.14
CA GLY A 53 15.31 -4.42 17.42
C GLY A 53 14.49 -5.19 18.46
N LEU A 54 13.93 -6.34 18.11
CA LEU A 54 13.07 -7.14 18.98
C LEU A 54 13.89 -8.22 19.68
N ASP A 55 13.86 -8.24 21.02
CA ASP A 55 14.38 -9.39 21.78
C ASP A 55 13.36 -10.54 21.73
N VAL A 56 13.46 -11.34 20.67
CA VAL A 56 12.57 -12.48 20.42
C VAL A 56 12.63 -13.51 21.56
N ALA A 57 13.75 -13.60 22.27
CA ALA A 57 13.89 -14.49 23.42
C ALA A 57 13.11 -13.97 24.64
N ALA A 58 13.01 -12.65 24.82
CA ALA A 58 12.21 -12.03 25.87
C ALA A 58 10.71 -12.01 25.57
N THR A 59 10.30 -11.86 24.30
CA THR A 59 8.88 -11.84 23.93
C THR A 59 8.25 -13.24 23.82
N GLY A 60 9.06 -14.29 23.70
CA GLY A 60 8.59 -15.65 23.45
C GLY A 60 7.92 -15.80 22.07
N PRO A 61 7.42 -17.00 21.71
CA PRO A 61 6.83 -17.30 20.40
C PRO A 61 5.39 -16.77 20.26
N GLY A 62 5.06 -15.65 20.92
CA GLY A 62 3.70 -15.11 20.95
C GLY A 62 3.16 -14.81 19.54
N PRO A 63 1.83 -14.95 19.32
CA PRO A 63 1.23 -14.68 18.03
C PRO A 63 1.42 -13.21 17.64
N VAL A 64 1.73 -12.98 16.36
CA VAL A 64 1.92 -11.63 15.80
C VAL A 64 0.69 -11.24 14.98
N LEU A 65 0.25 -10.00 15.16
CA LEU A 65 -0.80 -9.39 14.35
C LEU A 65 -0.19 -8.28 13.51
N VAL A 66 -0.50 -8.29 12.21
CA VAL A 66 -0.09 -7.23 11.28
C VAL A 66 -1.31 -6.44 10.88
N ALA A 67 -1.38 -5.19 11.34
CA ALA A 67 -2.46 -4.27 10.98
C ALA A 67 -2.22 -3.61 9.62
N THR A 68 -3.28 -3.02 9.05
CA THR A 68 -3.18 -2.23 7.81
C THR A 68 -2.39 -0.94 8.05
N VAL A 69 -1.44 -0.59 7.19
CA VAL A 69 -0.75 0.71 7.23
C VAL A 69 -1.75 1.80 6.83
N VAL A 70 -1.97 2.76 7.73
CA VAL A 70 -2.95 3.85 7.58
C VAL A 70 -2.31 5.21 7.80
N ASN A 71 -3.04 6.28 7.51
CA ASN A 71 -2.61 7.64 7.80
C ASN A 71 -2.57 7.87 9.32
N VAL A 72 -1.44 8.36 9.84
CA VAL A 72 -1.29 8.66 11.28
C VAL A 72 -2.28 9.70 11.78
N ASN A 73 -2.69 10.66 10.93
CA ASN A 73 -3.65 11.70 11.30
C ASN A 73 -5.12 11.26 11.13
N ASP A 74 -5.37 10.12 10.47
CA ASP A 74 -6.71 9.60 10.22
C ASP A 74 -6.66 8.08 10.06
N LEU A 75 -6.81 7.39 11.20
CA LEU A 75 -6.76 5.93 11.27
C LEU A 75 -7.97 5.26 10.60
N SER A 76 -9.04 6.01 10.29
CA SER A 76 -10.23 5.49 9.61
C SER A 76 -10.02 5.30 8.11
N ARG A 77 -8.96 5.90 7.56
CA ARG A 77 -8.69 5.91 6.11
C ARG A 77 -7.43 5.11 5.79
N SER A 78 -7.64 3.93 5.21
CA SER A 78 -6.57 3.19 4.52
C SER A 78 -6.54 3.50 3.03
N ALA A 79 -5.35 3.38 2.42
CA ALA A 79 -5.17 3.43 0.98
C ALA A 79 -4.92 2.00 0.43
N PRO A 80 -5.21 1.73 -0.85
CA PRO A 80 -4.89 0.44 -1.47
C PRO A 80 -3.43 0.02 -1.28
N LEU A 81 -2.50 0.99 -1.35
CA LEU A 81 -1.09 0.77 -1.08
C LEU A 81 -0.83 0.29 0.35
N GLY A 82 -1.47 0.90 1.35
CA GLY A 82 -1.31 0.52 2.76
C GLY A 82 -1.73 -0.92 3.02
N ARG A 83 -2.84 -1.35 2.39
CA ARG A 83 -3.25 -2.76 2.41
C ARG A 83 -2.19 -3.67 1.80
N THR A 84 -1.70 -3.35 0.59
CA THR A 84 -0.64 -4.15 -0.06
C THR A 84 0.64 -4.23 0.78
N LEU A 85 1.06 -3.12 1.40
CA LEU A 85 2.25 -3.10 2.26
C LEU A 85 2.07 -4.01 3.47
N SER A 86 0.92 -3.96 4.13
CA SER A 86 0.63 -4.84 5.28
C SER A 86 0.64 -6.32 4.90
N GLU A 87 0.11 -6.68 3.73
CA GLU A 87 0.20 -8.05 3.22
C GLU A 87 1.65 -8.47 2.98
N GLN A 88 2.48 -7.58 2.40
CA GLN A 88 3.91 -7.85 2.22
C GLN A 88 4.62 -8.01 3.57
N TYR A 89 4.30 -7.19 4.56
CA TYR A 89 4.89 -7.28 5.89
C TYR A 89 4.47 -8.56 6.62
N ALA A 90 3.20 -8.92 6.59
CA ALA A 90 2.70 -10.18 7.14
C ALA A 90 3.41 -11.39 6.52
N ASN A 91 3.52 -11.43 5.18
CA ASN A 91 4.23 -12.49 4.49
C ASN A 91 5.71 -12.57 4.88
N ASN A 92 6.38 -11.43 4.99
CA ASN A 92 7.80 -11.40 5.38
C ASN A 92 8.00 -11.80 6.86
N MET A 93 7.10 -11.39 7.76
CA MET A 93 7.15 -11.82 9.17
C MET A 93 6.90 -13.33 9.29
N ALA A 94 5.94 -13.89 8.55
CA ALA A 94 5.72 -15.33 8.49
C ALA A 94 6.94 -16.08 7.95
N ALA A 95 7.60 -15.54 6.91
CA ALA A 95 8.83 -16.10 6.35
C ALA A 95 10.02 -16.09 7.34
N LEU A 96 10.03 -15.14 8.29
CA LEU A 96 11.00 -15.08 9.39
C LEU A 96 10.65 -16.02 10.56
N GLY A 97 9.53 -16.75 10.49
CA GLY A 97 9.12 -17.74 11.48
C GLY A 97 8.18 -17.21 12.57
N PHE A 98 7.67 -15.99 12.44
CA PHE A 98 6.64 -15.49 13.36
C PHE A 98 5.30 -16.18 13.12
N ASP A 99 4.56 -16.42 14.21
CA ASP A 99 3.20 -16.96 14.13
C ASP A 99 2.19 -15.84 13.80
N VAL A 100 2.13 -15.46 12.52
CA VAL A 100 1.25 -14.40 12.04
C VAL A 100 -0.20 -14.88 12.03
N LYS A 101 -1.07 -14.20 12.78
CA LYS A 101 -2.51 -14.50 12.86
C LYS A 101 -3.34 -13.47 12.13
N GLU A 102 -4.35 -13.95 11.43
CA GLU A 102 -5.46 -13.11 10.93
C GLU A 102 -6.63 -13.18 11.91
N ILE A 103 -7.22 -12.02 12.24
CA ILE A 103 -8.38 -11.97 13.12
C ILE A 103 -9.65 -11.79 12.29
N LYS A 104 -10.60 -12.72 12.45
CA LYS A 104 -11.97 -12.58 11.95
C LYS A 104 -12.85 -12.05 13.08
N LEU A 105 -13.20 -10.77 13.02
CA LEU A 105 -14.02 -10.13 14.05
C LEU A 105 -15.47 -10.03 13.62
N ARG A 106 -16.37 -10.04 14.61
CA ARG A 106 -17.79 -9.72 14.45
C ARG A 106 -18.06 -8.20 14.54
N GLY A 107 -17.09 -7.43 15.06
CA GLY A 107 -17.12 -5.96 15.19
C GLY A 107 -15.75 -5.36 14.89
N GLU A 108 -15.54 -4.07 15.16
CA GLU A 108 -14.30 -3.35 14.80
C GLU A 108 -13.28 -3.30 15.95
N VAL A 109 -11.98 -3.40 15.62
CA VAL A 109 -10.88 -3.01 16.55
C VAL A 109 -10.59 -1.54 16.30
N PHE A 110 -10.63 -0.74 17.36
CA PHE A 110 -10.22 0.66 17.27
C PHE A 110 -8.95 0.88 18.08
N VAL A 111 -7.98 1.54 17.46
CA VAL A 111 -6.78 2.01 18.15
C VAL A 111 -6.94 3.51 18.31
N LYS A 112 -7.10 3.99 19.55
CA LYS A 112 -7.24 5.42 19.83
C LYS A 112 -5.88 5.98 20.24
N GLU A 113 -5.45 7.04 19.59
CA GLU A 113 -4.22 7.76 19.92
C GLU A 113 -4.25 8.16 21.42
N GLY A 114 -3.24 7.73 22.18
CA GLY A 114 -3.13 7.97 23.63
C GLY A 114 -3.95 7.05 24.56
N ALA A 115 -4.84 6.19 24.05
CA ALA A 115 -5.66 5.28 24.86
C ALA A 115 -5.44 3.78 24.58
N GLY A 116 -4.58 3.44 23.62
CA GLY A 116 -4.22 2.05 23.30
C GLY A 116 -5.25 1.32 22.43
N GLU A 117 -5.23 -0.01 22.46
CA GLU A 117 -6.08 -0.89 21.66
C GLU A 117 -7.37 -1.25 22.41
N LEU A 118 -8.53 -0.90 21.84
CA LEU A 118 -9.84 -1.15 22.46
C LEU A 118 -10.70 -2.04 21.55
N LEU A 119 -11.18 -3.15 22.11
CA LEU A 119 -12.17 -4.02 21.46
C LEU A 119 -13.55 -3.71 22.04
N LEU A 120 -14.51 -3.38 21.17
CA LEU A 120 -15.88 -2.91 21.51
C LEU A 120 -15.95 -1.47 22.06
N SER A 121 -15.31 -0.52 21.41
CA SER A 121 -15.65 0.89 21.62
C SER A 121 -16.95 1.19 20.88
N ARG A 122 -18.09 0.96 21.56
CA ARG A 122 -19.38 1.52 21.13
C ARG A 122 -19.14 2.96 20.71
N GLU A 123 -19.45 3.26 19.45
CA GLU A 123 -19.33 4.57 18.80
C GLU A 123 -19.02 5.69 19.79
N ILE A 124 -17.76 6.13 19.86
CA ILE A 124 -17.47 7.41 20.52
C ILE A 124 -18.15 8.47 19.65
N LYS A 125 -19.44 8.70 19.91
CA LYS A 125 -20.11 9.93 19.55
C LYS A 125 -19.52 11.00 20.45
N ASP A 126 -18.84 11.95 19.82
CA ASP A 126 -18.41 13.18 20.48
C ASP A 126 -19.60 13.80 21.24
N ILE A 127 -19.38 14.03 22.53
CA ILE A 127 -20.06 15.03 23.36
C ILE A 127 -19.00 16.01 23.86
#